data_AF-A0AAN9UJZ3-F1
#
_entry.id   AF-A0AAN9UJZ3-F1
#
_cell.length_a   1.000
_cell.length_b   1.000
_cell.length_c   1.000
_cell.angle_alpha   90.00
_cell.angle_beta   90.00
_cell.angle_gamma   90.00
#
_symmetry.space_group_name_H-M   'P 1'
#
loop_
_entity.id
_entity.type
_entity.pdbx_description
1 polymer ?
#
loop_
_entity_poly.entity_id
_entity_poly.type
_entity_poly.pdbx_seq_one_letter_code
_entity_poly.pdbx_strand_id
1 'polypeptide(L)'
;MTRLDGKLRPLTIQLVQYKGYSLCCHPDPDGTPLPPQRCTEISSAEPDCSPKTWKCIHDNSGRACPDCSSKDPSVGAMLKAYTDIPVQLKAEGLSNEKALALWNFGEAGRRAADLERRRGPGNKFYDVLLASFQEYNAETTRLIHEMVEEEMKEEDEDDDEDEDDDEDEDDDEDEDDDEDEDDDDDEDDDDDEEEDEEEGEEEQQQQQQQQQQQQQQQQQQQQQQQQQQEQQ
;
A
#
# COMPACT_ATOMS: atom_id res chain seq x y z
N MET A 1 6.67 -17.24 -18.46
CA MET A 1 5.31 -16.68 -18.24
C MET A 1 4.27 -17.69 -18.73
N THR A 2 3.46 -18.26 -17.84
CA THR A 2 2.46 -19.28 -18.20
C THR A 2 1.15 -18.62 -18.63
N ARG A 3 0.93 -18.50 -19.95
CA ARG A 3 -0.38 -18.19 -20.56
C ARG A 3 -1.33 -19.38 -20.32
N LEU A 4 -1.96 -19.43 -19.15
CA LEU A 4 -3.07 -20.35 -18.88
C LEU A 4 -4.38 -19.57 -19.08
N ASP A 5 -5.04 -19.84 -20.21
CA ASP A 5 -6.46 -19.60 -20.50
C ASP A 5 -6.93 -18.28 -21.15
N GLY A 6 -6.06 -17.35 -21.56
CA GLY A 6 -6.43 -16.24 -22.48
C GLY A 6 -7.64 -15.40 -22.07
N LYS A 7 -8.04 -15.45 -20.79
CA LYS A 7 -9.14 -14.66 -20.23
C LYS A 7 -8.52 -13.57 -19.40
N LEU A 8 -8.29 -12.42 -20.03
CA LEU A 8 -8.08 -11.14 -19.36
C LEU A 8 -9.16 -11.00 -18.29
N ARG A 9 -8.77 -11.20 -17.02
CA ARG A 9 -9.67 -10.90 -15.91
C ARG A 9 -9.77 -9.38 -15.89
N PRO A 10 -10.97 -8.79 -15.98
CA PRO A 10 -11.09 -7.35 -15.89
C PRO A 10 -10.47 -6.94 -14.55
N LEU A 11 -9.39 -6.15 -14.61
CA LEU A 11 -8.75 -5.53 -13.45
C LEU A 11 -9.80 -4.65 -12.78
N THR A 12 -10.54 -5.26 -11.87
CA THR A 12 -11.57 -4.57 -11.11
C THR A 12 -10.85 -3.91 -9.95
N ILE A 13 -10.07 -2.87 -10.24
CA ILE A 13 -9.57 -1.98 -9.21
C ILE A 13 -10.83 -1.37 -8.60
N GLN A 14 -11.24 -1.90 -7.44
CA GLN A 14 -12.33 -1.32 -6.68
C GLN A 14 -11.88 0.04 -6.20
N LEU A 15 -12.16 1.06 -7.01
CA LEU A 15 -12.03 2.45 -6.62
C LEU A 15 -12.82 2.61 -5.31
N VAL A 16 -12.09 2.84 -4.22
CA VAL A 16 -12.65 2.93 -2.88
C VAL A 16 -13.56 4.15 -2.83
N GLN A 17 -14.86 3.93 -3.00
CA GLN A 17 -15.85 5.00 -2.91
C GLN A 17 -15.96 5.46 -1.46
N TYR A 18 -15.59 6.72 -1.20
CA TYR A 18 -15.65 7.34 0.12
C TYR A 18 -17.09 7.38 0.66
N LYS A 19 -17.33 6.71 1.78
CA LYS A 19 -18.60 6.74 2.52
C LYS A 19 -18.33 7.47 3.84
N GLY A 20 -18.70 8.75 3.93
CA GLY A 20 -18.43 9.61 5.10
C GLY A 20 -19.02 9.13 6.44
N TYR A 21 -18.64 9.84 7.54
CA TYR A 21 -18.67 9.39 8.95
C TYR A 21 -20.00 9.34 9.73
N SER A 22 -19.91 8.69 10.90
CA SER A 22 -20.66 8.92 12.16
C SER A 22 -19.72 9.30 13.33
N LEU A 23 -20.16 10.23 14.18
CA LEU A 23 -19.51 10.95 15.30
C LEU A 23 -18.42 10.25 16.15
N CYS A 24 -17.48 11.07 16.66
CA CYS A 24 -16.39 10.70 17.57
C CYS A 24 -16.65 11.21 19.01
N CYS A 25 -16.43 10.39 20.04
CA CYS A 25 -16.79 10.65 21.46
C CYS A 25 -15.59 10.95 22.39
N HIS A 26 -14.52 11.56 21.89
CA HIS A 26 -13.39 11.89 22.77
C HIS A 26 -13.66 13.17 23.58
N PRO A 27 -13.35 13.20 24.89
CA PRO A 27 -13.42 14.42 25.69
C PRO A 27 -12.41 15.45 25.17
N ASP A 28 -12.88 16.68 24.97
CA ASP A 28 -12.08 17.84 24.56
C ASP A 28 -10.88 18.03 25.52
N PRO A 29 -9.62 17.92 25.05
CA PRO A 29 -8.46 18.08 25.92
C PRO A 29 -8.27 19.52 26.42
N ASP A 30 -8.85 20.52 25.74
CA ASP A 30 -8.78 21.92 26.14
C ASP A 30 -9.98 22.37 26.98
N GLY A 31 -10.88 21.44 27.34
CA GLY A 31 -11.81 21.57 28.45
C GLY A 31 -12.42 22.97 28.62
N THR A 32 -12.94 23.57 27.55
CA THR A 32 -13.91 24.63 27.74
C THR A 32 -15.16 23.93 28.27
N PRO A 33 -15.59 24.13 29.53
CA PRO A 33 -16.79 23.49 30.02
C PRO A 33 -17.94 23.96 29.13
N LEU A 34 -18.39 23.09 28.23
CA LEU A 34 -19.59 23.35 27.46
C LEU A 34 -20.71 23.59 28.47
N PRO A 35 -21.51 24.66 28.30
CA PRO A 35 -22.62 24.91 29.20
C PRO A 35 -23.48 23.64 29.26
N PRO A 36 -23.90 23.19 30.45
CA PRO A 36 -24.64 21.95 30.61
C PRO A 36 -26.03 22.10 29.99
N GLN A 37 -26.13 22.00 28.67
CA GLN A 37 -27.36 21.62 28.03
C GLN A 37 -27.51 20.13 28.23
N ARG A 38 -28.24 19.84 29.30
CA ARG A 38 -28.77 18.53 29.67
C ARG A 38 -29.09 17.74 28.40
N CYS A 39 -28.46 16.59 28.23
CA CYS A 39 -29.13 15.47 27.60
C CYS A 39 -30.41 15.24 28.41
N THR A 40 -31.52 15.79 27.94
CA THR A 40 -32.84 15.47 28.46
C THR A 40 -33.04 13.98 28.25
N GLU A 41 -33.24 13.31 29.38
CA GLU A 41 -33.66 11.94 29.60
C GLU A 41 -34.07 11.19 28.33
N ILE A 42 -33.30 10.14 28.03
CA ILE A 42 -33.68 9.08 27.13
C ILE A 42 -34.95 8.45 27.72
N SER A 43 -36.09 8.92 27.20
CA SER A 43 -37.40 8.31 27.41
C SER A 43 -37.35 6.89 26.88
N SER A 44 -37.33 5.94 27.80
CA SER A 44 -37.53 4.53 27.54
C SER A 44 -38.85 4.29 26.79
N ALA A 45 -38.77 3.54 25.70
CA ALA A 45 -39.83 3.03 24.83
C ALA A 45 -40.27 3.93 23.67
N GLU A 46 -39.64 3.73 22.49
CA GLU A 46 -40.33 3.58 21.19
C GLU A 46 -39.34 3.13 20.07
N PRO A 47 -39.81 2.65 18.89
CA PRO A 47 -39.57 1.29 18.41
C PRO A 47 -38.44 1.14 17.37
N ASP A 48 -38.15 -0.13 17.11
CA ASP A 48 -37.33 -0.75 16.07
C ASP A 48 -36.82 0.17 14.94
N CYS A 49 -35.49 0.20 14.82
CA CYS A 49 -34.65 0.63 13.70
C CYS A 49 -35.38 1.15 12.43
N SER A 50 -35.85 2.40 12.45
CA SER A 50 -35.93 3.18 11.21
C SER A 50 -34.52 3.43 10.68
N PRO A 51 -34.26 3.33 9.35
CA PRO A 51 -32.93 3.54 8.78
C PRO A 51 -32.44 4.93 9.16
N LYS A 52 -31.41 4.97 10.01
CA LYS A 52 -30.80 6.22 10.47
C LYS A 52 -30.23 6.91 9.23
N THR A 53 -30.90 7.97 8.77
CA THR A 53 -30.36 8.82 7.72
C THR A 53 -29.22 9.62 8.33
N TRP A 54 -28.02 9.26 7.90
CA TRP A 54 -26.73 9.74 8.38
C TRP A 54 -26.59 11.25 8.11
N LYS A 55 -26.46 12.06 9.16
CA LYS A 55 -26.11 13.49 9.05
C LYS A 55 -24.76 13.69 9.73
N CYS A 56 -23.75 14.01 8.94
CA CYS A 56 -22.48 14.53 9.43
C CYS A 56 -22.79 15.81 10.23
N ILE A 57 -22.55 15.81 11.55
CA ILE A 57 -22.56 17.05 12.32
C ILE A 57 -21.24 17.74 12.00
N HIS A 58 -21.19 18.39 10.84
CA HIS A 58 -20.41 19.60 10.73
C HIS A 58 -21.00 20.57 11.76
N ASP A 59 -20.26 20.86 12.81
CA ASP A 59 -20.41 22.08 13.61
C ASP A 59 -20.11 23.37 12.79
N ASN A 60 -20.13 23.29 11.45
CA ASN A 60 -19.56 24.26 10.51
C ASN A 60 -18.07 24.59 10.75
N SER A 61 -17.35 23.88 11.63
CA SER A 61 -15.90 24.12 11.86
C SER A 61 -15.00 23.35 10.90
N GLY A 62 -15.50 22.24 10.35
CA GLY A 62 -14.87 21.49 9.26
C GLY A 62 -13.62 20.70 9.65
N ARG A 63 -13.41 20.35 10.92
CA ARG A 63 -12.19 19.64 11.35
C ARG A 63 -12.49 18.41 12.22
N ALA A 64 -12.13 17.23 11.73
CA ALA A 64 -12.05 16.01 12.53
C ALA A 64 -10.75 16.03 13.36
N CYS A 65 -10.78 15.51 14.60
CA CYS A 65 -9.56 15.42 15.40
C CYS A 65 -8.58 14.41 14.77
N PRO A 66 -7.26 14.65 14.84
CA PRO A 66 -6.26 13.84 14.14
C PRO A 66 -6.32 12.33 14.48
N ASP A 67 -6.73 12.00 15.71
CA ASP A 67 -6.87 10.62 16.18
C ASP A 67 -8.13 9.92 15.64
N CYS A 68 -9.21 10.66 15.37
CA CYS A 68 -10.39 10.07 14.72
C CYS A 68 -10.15 9.91 13.22
N SER A 69 -9.51 10.89 12.58
CA SER A 69 -9.18 10.87 11.15
C SER A 69 -8.25 9.73 10.78
N SER A 70 -7.27 9.42 11.63
CA SER A 70 -6.33 8.31 11.40
C SER A 70 -6.95 6.92 11.57
N LYS A 71 -8.08 6.80 12.28
CA LYS A 71 -8.84 5.55 12.45
C LYS A 71 -9.91 5.36 11.37
N ASP A 72 -10.01 6.29 10.42
CA ASP A 72 -10.92 6.15 9.30
C ASP A 72 -10.49 4.95 8.42
N PRO A 73 -11.39 3.97 8.18
CA PRO A 73 -11.09 2.85 7.27
C PRO A 73 -10.65 3.30 5.88
N SER A 74 -11.14 4.44 5.38
CA SER A 74 -10.73 5.01 4.10
C SER A 74 -9.29 5.54 4.12
N VAL A 75 -8.80 6.05 5.25
CA VAL A 75 -7.40 6.46 5.38
C VAL A 75 -6.49 5.25 5.31
N GLY A 76 -6.82 4.17 6.03
CA GLY A 76 -6.10 2.90 5.92
C GLY A 76 -6.10 2.36 4.48
N ALA A 77 -7.25 2.41 3.80
CA ALA A 77 -7.37 1.98 2.41
C ALA A 77 -6.53 2.84 1.44
N MET A 78 -6.54 4.17 1.58
CA MET A 78 -5.72 5.09 0.76
C MET A 78 -4.23 4.84 0.98
N LEU A 79 -3.80 4.66 2.23
CA LEU A 79 -2.39 4.38 2.56
C LEU A 79 -1.93 3.04 2.01
N LYS A 80 -2.78 2.01 2.08
CA LYS A 80 -2.52 0.67 1.51
C LYS A 80 -2.47 0.70 -0.02
N ALA A 81 -3.30 1.54 -0.65
CA ALA A 81 -3.27 1.70 -2.10
C ALA A 81 -1.92 2.23 -2.62
N TYR A 82 -1.24 3.12 -1.89
CA TYR A 82 0.09 3.59 -2.28
C TYR A 82 1.16 2.49 -2.35
N THR A 83 1.02 1.43 -1.57
CA THR A 83 1.97 0.31 -1.54
C THR A 83 1.55 -0.83 -2.47
N ASP A 84 0.26 -1.15 -2.50
CA ASP A 84 -0.21 -2.36 -3.18
C ASP A 84 -0.35 -2.19 -4.68
N ILE A 85 -0.82 -1.03 -5.15
CA ILE A 85 -1.11 -0.80 -6.56
C ILE A 85 0.16 -0.89 -7.42
N PRO A 86 1.32 -0.31 -7.04
CA PRO A 86 2.54 -0.44 -7.84
C PRO A 86 2.99 -1.91 -7.96
N VAL A 87 2.88 -2.69 -6.88
CA VAL A 87 3.21 -4.12 -6.86
C VAL A 87 2.27 -4.90 -7.79
N GLN A 88 0.97 -4.63 -7.70
CA GLN A 88 -0.02 -5.26 -8.58
C GLN A 88 0.23 -4.91 -10.05
N LEU A 89 0.45 -3.63 -10.38
CA LEU A 89 0.70 -3.23 -11.77
C LEU A 89 2.01 -3.80 -12.31
N LYS A 90 3.06 -3.89 -11.48
CA LYS A 90 4.30 -4.57 -11.85
C LYS A 90 4.05 -6.05 -12.21
N ALA A 91 3.24 -6.76 -11.41
CA ALA A 91 2.86 -8.14 -11.70
C ALA A 91 2.02 -8.30 -12.99
N GLU A 92 1.30 -7.25 -13.39
CA GLU A 92 0.54 -7.18 -14.65
C GLU A 92 1.37 -6.64 -15.84
N GLY A 93 2.69 -6.51 -15.70
CA GLY A 93 3.59 -6.14 -16.80
C GLY A 93 4.00 -4.67 -16.86
N LEU A 94 3.64 -3.85 -15.86
CA LEU A 94 4.18 -2.48 -15.78
C LEU A 94 5.70 -2.55 -15.56
N SER A 95 6.46 -1.79 -16.34
CA SER A 95 7.92 -1.76 -16.20
C SER A 95 8.38 -1.37 -14.78
N ASN A 96 9.50 -1.94 -14.34
CA ASN A 96 10.09 -1.67 -13.02
C ASN A 96 10.28 -0.16 -12.75
N GLU A 97 10.71 0.59 -13.77
CA GLU A 97 10.90 2.05 -13.66
C GLU A 97 9.57 2.78 -13.41
N LYS A 98 8.51 2.44 -14.17
CA LYS A 98 7.17 3.04 -14.01
C LYS A 98 6.57 2.68 -12.65
N ALA A 99 6.73 1.42 -12.20
CA ALA A 99 6.27 0.98 -10.88
C ALA A 99 6.97 1.71 -9.74
N LEU A 100 8.31 1.86 -9.81
CA LEU A 100 9.10 2.59 -8.82
C LEU A 100 8.74 4.09 -8.79
N ALA A 101 8.51 4.70 -9.96
CA ALA A 101 8.05 6.08 -10.05
C ALA A 101 6.69 6.28 -9.36
N LEU A 102 5.74 5.35 -9.59
CA LEU A 102 4.42 5.39 -8.96
C LEU A 102 4.50 5.20 -7.43
N TRP A 103 5.35 4.28 -6.96
CA TRP A 103 5.63 4.09 -5.54
C TRP A 103 6.16 5.37 -4.89
N ASN A 104 7.19 5.98 -5.50
CA ASN A 104 7.79 7.23 -5.01
C ASN A 104 6.77 8.39 -4.97
N PHE A 105 5.86 8.44 -5.94
CA PHE A 105 4.78 9.41 -5.96
C PHE A 105 3.82 9.22 -4.77
N GLY A 106 3.37 7.98 -4.53
CA GLY A 106 2.52 7.65 -3.38
C GLY A 106 3.21 7.96 -2.04
N GLU A 107 4.50 7.64 -1.95
CA GLU A 107 5.31 7.90 -0.75
C GLU A 107 5.48 9.40 -0.46
N ALA A 108 5.64 10.23 -1.49
CA ALA A 108 5.67 11.68 -1.34
C ALA A 108 4.35 12.23 -0.79
N GLY A 109 3.21 11.75 -1.30
CA GLY A 109 1.88 12.10 -0.79
C GLY A 109 1.68 11.68 0.67
N ARG A 110 2.12 10.47 1.02
CA ARG A 110 2.08 9.94 2.38
C ARG A 110 2.90 10.78 3.35
N ARG A 111 4.14 11.14 2.98
CA ARG A 111 5.00 12.03 3.77
C ARG A 111 4.41 13.42 3.96
N ALA A 112 3.80 13.99 2.91
CA ALA A 112 3.15 15.30 2.98
C ALA A 112 1.98 15.31 3.97
N ALA A 113 1.12 14.29 3.91
CA ALA A 113 0.04 14.12 4.87
C ALA A 113 0.59 13.97 6.30
N ASP A 114 1.64 13.18 6.48
CA ASP A 114 2.25 12.97 7.79
C ASP A 114 2.87 14.22 8.41
N LEU A 115 3.50 15.06 7.59
CA LEU A 115 3.98 16.38 8.03
C LEU A 115 2.83 17.27 8.49
N GLU A 116 1.70 17.25 7.78
CA GLU A 116 0.51 18.00 8.16
C GLU A 116 -0.07 17.47 9.47
N ARG A 117 -0.15 16.14 9.64
CA ARG A 117 -0.60 15.47 10.87
C ARG A 117 0.18 15.95 12.11
N ARG A 118 1.50 16.11 11.99
CA ARG A 118 2.40 16.56 13.08
C ARG A 118 2.21 18.02 13.48
N ARG A 119 1.45 18.83 12.74
CA ARG A 119 1.17 20.24 13.08
C ARG A 119 0.22 20.41 14.27
N GLY A 120 -0.42 19.33 14.73
CA GLY A 120 -1.27 19.34 15.91
C GLY A 120 -2.71 19.81 15.63
N PRO A 121 -3.40 20.41 16.61
CA PRO A 121 -4.81 20.80 16.50
C PRO A 121 -5.07 21.73 15.31
N GLY A 122 -6.11 21.41 14.54
CA GLY A 122 -6.51 22.19 13.38
C GLY A 122 -5.68 21.95 12.12
N ASN A 123 -4.86 20.89 12.09
CA ASN A 123 -4.20 20.44 10.87
C ASN A 123 -5.18 20.04 9.77
N LYS A 124 -4.65 19.98 8.54
CA LYS A 124 -5.38 19.60 7.33
C LYS A 124 -4.97 18.22 6.81
N PHE A 125 -4.64 17.28 7.71
CA PHE A 125 -4.14 15.95 7.35
C PHE A 125 -4.98 15.29 6.26
N TYR A 126 -6.30 15.27 6.47
CA TYR A 126 -7.23 14.61 5.56
C TYR A 126 -7.31 15.31 4.20
N ASP A 127 -7.34 16.65 4.18
CA ASP A 127 -7.37 17.41 2.92
C ASP A 127 -6.11 17.16 2.09
N VAL A 128 -4.94 17.14 2.75
CA VAL A 128 -3.64 16.88 2.10
C VAL A 128 -3.57 15.44 1.59
N LEU A 129 -3.97 14.48 2.42
CA LEU A 129 -3.97 13.06 2.04
C LEU A 129 -4.93 12.82 0.87
N LEU A 130 -6.15 13.35 0.94
CA LEU A 130 -7.16 13.15 -0.10
C LEU A 130 -6.73 13.79 -1.42
N ALA A 131 -6.18 15.01 -1.40
CA ALA A 131 -5.65 15.66 -2.59
C ALA A 131 -4.52 14.83 -3.22
N SER A 132 -3.55 14.39 -2.40
CA SER A 132 -2.44 13.55 -2.87
C SER A 132 -2.92 12.22 -3.43
N PHE A 133 -3.95 11.63 -2.82
CA PHE A 133 -4.54 10.37 -3.30
C PHE A 133 -5.29 10.54 -4.62
N GLN A 134 -5.97 11.66 -4.83
CA GLN A 134 -6.64 11.95 -6.11
C GLN A 134 -5.63 12.10 -7.25
N GLU A 135 -4.52 12.79 -7.01
CA GLU A 135 -3.44 12.92 -7.99
C GLU A 135 -2.79 11.56 -8.28
N TYR A 136 -2.52 10.77 -7.23
CA TYR A 136 -2.00 9.40 -7.38
C TYR A 136 -2.93 8.53 -8.22
N ASN A 137 -4.23 8.55 -7.92
CA ASN A 137 -5.22 7.73 -8.64
C ASN A 137 -5.35 8.16 -10.12
N ALA A 138 -5.20 9.46 -10.41
CA ALA A 138 -5.17 9.95 -11.78
C ALA A 138 -3.94 9.43 -12.53
N GLU A 139 -2.76 9.43 -11.89
CA GLU A 139 -1.52 8.91 -12.49
C GLU A 139 -1.56 7.39 -12.68
N THR A 140 -2.05 6.64 -11.69
CA THR A 140 -2.31 5.20 -11.83
C THR A 140 -3.22 4.91 -13.03
N THR A 141 -4.31 5.65 -13.16
CA THR A 141 -5.24 5.49 -14.29
C THR A 141 -4.56 5.78 -15.62
N ARG A 142 -3.72 6.82 -15.69
CA ARG A 142 -2.94 7.16 -16.88
C ARG A 142 -2.02 6.00 -17.29
N LEU A 143 -1.30 5.41 -16.33
CA LEU A 143 -0.39 4.28 -16.58
C LEU A 143 -1.14 3.03 -17.05
N ILE A 144 -2.30 2.72 -16.46
CA ILE A 144 -3.13 1.59 -16.91
C ILE A 144 -3.59 1.78 -18.35
N HIS A 145 -4.01 3.00 -18.71
CA HIS A 145 -4.39 3.30 -20.10
C HIS A 145 -3.20 3.16 -21.06
N GLU A 146 -2.01 3.59 -20.66
CA GLU A 146 -0.78 3.45 -21.44
C GLU A 146 -0.44 1.97 -21.69
N MET A 147 -0.52 1.12 -20.65
CA MET A 147 -0.29 -0.33 -20.79
C MET A 147 -1.27 -0.98 -21.76
N VAL A 148 -2.56 -0.66 -21.64
CA VAL A 148 -3.60 -1.21 -22.53
C VAL A 148 -3.41 -0.74 -23.98
N GLU A 149 -2.95 0.50 -24.19
CA GLU A 149 -2.67 1.01 -25.54
C GLU A 149 -1.41 0.38 -26.15
N GLU A 150 -0.38 0.07 -25.35
CA GLU A 150 0.80 -0.68 -25.78
C GLU A 150 0.41 -2.11 -26.19
N GLU A 151 -0.39 -2.81 -25.38
CA GLU A 151 -0.88 -4.16 -25.67
C GLU A 151 -1.72 -4.22 -26.97
N MET A 152 -2.62 -3.25 -27.20
CA MET A 152 -3.41 -3.20 -28.44
C MET A 152 -2.56 -2.94 -29.69
N LYS A 153 -1.44 -2.22 -29.58
CA LYS A 153 -0.56 -1.97 -30.74
C LYS A 153 0.22 -3.21 -31.14
N GLU A 154 0.59 -4.06 -30.18
CA GLU A 154 1.28 -5.31 -30.46
C GLU A 154 0.35 -6.34 -31.13
N GLU A 155 -0.96 -6.32 -30.86
CA GLU A 155 -1.92 -7.22 -31.53
C GLU A 155 -2.20 -6.83 -32.99
N ASP A 156 -2.17 -5.55 -33.36
CA ASP A 156 -2.46 -5.09 -34.73
C ASP A 156 -1.27 -5.33 -35.71
N GLU A 157 -0.05 -5.59 -35.23
CA GLU A 157 1.12 -5.82 -36.08
C GLU A 157 1.27 -7.29 -36.55
N ASP A 158 0.45 -8.21 -36.06
CA ASP A 158 0.55 -9.67 -36.31
C ASP A 158 -0.51 -10.21 -37.31
N ASP A 159 -1.38 -9.35 -37.88
CA ASP A 159 -2.50 -9.75 -38.76
C ASP A 159 -2.32 -9.32 -40.24
N ASP A 160 -1.14 -8.81 -40.62
CA ASP A 160 -0.86 -8.27 -41.97
C ASP A 160 0.14 -9.11 -42.81
N GLU A 161 0.49 -10.35 -42.40
CA GLU A 161 1.46 -11.22 -43.11
C GLU A 161 0.86 -12.43 -43.88
N ASP A 162 -0.46 -12.61 -44.00
CA ASP A 162 -1.05 -13.83 -44.61
C ASP A 162 -2.01 -13.59 -45.80
N GLU A 163 -1.65 -12.72 -46.75
CA GLU A 163 -2.36 -12.57 -48.04
C GLU A 163 -1.39 -12.48 -49.26
N ASP A 164 -0.45 -13.42 -49.42
CA ASP A 164 0.11 -13.73 -50.77
C ASP A 164 0.95 -15.03 -50.73
N ASP A 165 0.35 -16.20 -50.96
CA ASP A 165 0.86 -17.19 -51.93
C ASP A 165 -0.10 -18.40 -52.06
N ASP A 166 -1.04 -18.31 -52.99
CA ASP A 166 -1.84 -19.46 -53.42
C ASP A 166 -1.90 -19.41 -54.95
N GLU A 167 -0.86 -19.94 -55.61
CA GLU A 167 -0.90 -20.63 -56.91
C GLU A 167 0.51 -21.09 -57.36
N ASP A 168 0.97 -22.28 -56.92
CA ASP A 168 1.28 -23.36 -57.88
C ASP A 168 1.60 -24.72 -57.21
N GLU A 169 1.04 -25.76 -57.82
CA GLU A 169 1.18 -27.19 -57.53
C GLU A 169 2.62 -27.68 -57.80
N ASP A 170 3.20 -28.54 -56.94
CA ASP A 170 3.40 -29.98 -57.20
C ASP A 170 4.53 -30.58 -56.31
N ASP A 171 4.18 -31.73 -55.73
CA ASP A 171 5.00 -32.90 -55.36
C ASP A 171 6.54 -32.78 -55.33
N ASP A 172 7.14 -32.93 -54.14
CA ASP A 172 8.12 -34.00 -53.94
C ASP A 172 8.43 -34.23 -52.46
N GLU A 173 8.23 -35.49 -52.06
CA GLU A 173 8.75 -36.12 -50.86
C GLU A 173 10.28 -36.00 -50.82
N ASP A 174 10.86 -35.41 -49.76
CA ASP A 174 12.14 -35.93 -49.29
C ASP A 174 12.27 -35.79 -47.77
N GLU A 175 12.50 -36.96 -47.17
CA GLU A 175 12.94 -37.18 -45.81
C GLU A 175 14.41 -36.75 -45.74
N ASP A 176 14.77 -35.82 -44.84
CA ASP A 176 16.04 -35.98 -44.12
C ASP A 176 16.02 -35.21 -42.79
N ASP A 177 15.95 -36.02 -41.74
CA ASP A 177 16.83 -36.01 -40.58
C ASP A 177 17.96 -34.96 -40.62
N ASP A 178 17.94 -34.00 -39.70
CA ASP A 178 19.14 -33.78 -38.90
C ASP A 178 18.77 -33.10 -37.58
N GLU A 179 18.96 -33.90 -36.54
CA GLU A 179 19.22 -33.51 -35.17
C GLU A 179 20.22 -32.34 -35.13
N ASP A 180 19.82 -31.18 -34.61
CA ASP A 180 20.80 -30.29 -33.98
C ASP A 180 20.28 -29.90 -32.59
N GLU A 181 20.88 -30.61 -31.63
CA GLU A 181 20.92 -30.30 -30.22
C GLU A 181 21.61 -28.93 -30.06
N ASP A 182 20.86 -27.83 -29.96
CA ASP A 182 21.43 -26.59 -29.42
C ASP A 182 21.06 -26.43 -27.94
N ASP A 183 22.00 -26.96 -27.18
CA ASP A 183 22.34 -26.72 -25.79
C ASP A 183 22.63 -25.22 -25.57
N ASP A 184 21.62 -24.42 -25.23
CA ASP A 184 21.82 -23.11 -24.60
C ASP A 184 21.40 -23.19 -23.12
N ASP A 185 22.31 -23.80 -22.38
CA ASP A 185 22.69 -23.48 -21.01
C ASP A 185 23.01 -21.98 -20.91
N ASP A 186 22.17 -21.18 -20.25
CA ASP A 186 22.68 -20.08 -19.41
C ASP A 186 21.58 -19.51 -18.51
N GLU A 187 21.66 -19.93 -17.25
CA GLU A 187 21.80 -19.06 -16.08
C GLU A 187 21.09 -17.68 -16.12
N ASP A 188 19.91 -17.57 -15.51
CA ASP A 188 19.59 -16.39 -14.68
C ASP A 188 18.49 -16.72 -13.65
N ASP A 189 18.90 -17.41 -12.59
CA ASP A 189 18.12 -17.66 -11.36
C ASP A 189 18.71 -16.82 -10.22
N ASP A 190 18.66 -15.49 -10.37
CA ASP A 190 19.27 -14.56 -9.41
C ASP A 190 18.40 -13.29 -9.25
N ASP A 191 17.16 -13.43 -8.76
CA ASP A 191 16.39 -12.26 -8.29
C ASP A 191 15.36 -12.61 -7.19
N ASP A 192 15.81 -13.31 -6.14
CA ASP A 192 14.98 -13.65 -4.95
C ASP A 192 15.69 -13.28 -3.61
N GLU A 193 16.47 -12.18 -3.59
CA GLU A 193 17.22 -11.71 -2.40
C GLU A 193 16.67 -10.40 -1.76
N GLU A 194 15.43 -9.96 -2.04
CA GLU A 194 14.90 -8.68 -1.50
C GLU A 194 13.89 -8.84 -0.34
N GLU A 195 13.69 -10.05 0.21
CA GLU A 195 12.81 -10.27 1.38
C GLU A 195 13.53 -10.56 2.71
N ASP A 196 14.87 -10.53 2.79
CA ASP A 196 15.62 -10.89 4.02
C ASP A 196 16.26 -9.70 4.77
N GLU A 197 15.99 -8.45 4.38
CA GLU A 197 16.56 -7.29 5.09
C GLU A 197 15.80 -6.93 6.39
N GLU A 198 14.53 -7.33 6.57
CA GLU A 198 13.78 -7.01 7.79
C GLU A 198 14.11 -7.95 8.97
N GLU A 199 14.48 -9.23 8.76
CA GLU A 199 14.86 -10.12 9.87
C GLU A 199 16.21 -9.73 10.51
N GLY A 200 17.14 -9.18 9.73
CA GLY A 200 18.46 -8.77 10.21
C GLY A 200 18.44 -7.61 11.22
N GLU A 201 17.50 -6.67 11.09
CA GLU A 201 17.38 -5.54 12.01
C GLU A 201 16.87 -5.96 13.40
N GLU A 202 15.93 -6.92 13.46
CA GLU A 202 15.42 -7.44 14.73
C GLU A 202 16.49 -8.23 15.49
N GLU A 203 17.28 -9.05 14.80
CA GLU A 203 18.35 -9.83 15.41
C GLU A 203 19.47 -8.93 15.96
N GLN A 204 19.84 -7.89 15.22
CA GLN A 204 20.83 -6.91 15.66
C GLN A 204 20.35 -6.11 16.88
N GLN A 205 19.08 -5.73 16.92
CA GLN A 205 18.48 -5.03 18.06
C GLN A 205 18.44 -5.93 19.31
N GLN A 206 18.10 -7.21 19.13
CA GLN A 206 18.04 -8.19 20.21
C GLN A 206 19.45 -8.46 20.79
N GLN A 207 20.46 -8.58 19.92
CA GLN A 207 21.86 -8.74 20.32
C GLN A 207 22.39 -7.53 21.11
N GLN A 208 22.05 -6.31 20.67
CA GLN A 208 22.43 -5.08 21.37
C GLN A 208 21.78 -4.98 22.77
N GLN A 209 20.52 -5.39 22.88
CA GLN A 209 19.80 -5.42 24.16
C GLN A 209 20.41 -6.45 25.13
N GLN A 210 20.85 -7.61 24.61
CA GLN A 210 21.51 -8.64 25.40
C GLN A 210 22.90 -8.19 25.90
N GLN A 211 23.67 -7.45 25.09
CA GLN A 211 24.94 -6.83 25.54
C GLN A 211 24.73 -5.81 26.66
N GLN A 212 23.70 -4.97 26.57
CA GLN A 212 23.41 -4.00 27.64
C GLN A 212 23.07 -4.69 28.97
N GLN A 213 22.31 -5.79 28.95
CA GLN A 213 22.00 -6.55 30.15
C GLN A 213 23.26 -7.16 30.78
N GLN A 214 24.18 -7.72 29.98
CA GLN A 214 25.44 -8.25 30.50
C GLN A 214 26.31 -7.17 31.15
N GLN A 215 26.40 -5.98 30.55
CA GLN A 215 27.15 -4.87 31.15
C GLN A 215 26.56 -4.43 32.50
N GLN A 216 25.23 -4.35 32.62
CA GLN A 216 24.58 -4.01 33.89
C GLN A 216 24.87 -5.06 34.98
N GLN A 217 24.82 -6.36 34.65
CA GLN A 217 25.14 -7.41 35.61
C GLN A 217 26.59 -7.34 36.09
N GLN A 218 27.54 -7.07 35.20
CA GLN A 218 28.95 -6.90 35.59
C GLN A 218 29.14 -5.70 36.52
N GLN A 219 28.50 -4.57 36.24
CA GLN A 219 28.56 -3.40 37.14
C GLN A 219 27.99 -3.70 38.53
N GLN A 220 26.87 -4.42 38.61
CA GLN A 220 26.30 -4.82 39.90
C GLN A 220 27.25 -5.74 40.69
N GLN A 221 27.90 -6.71 40.02
CA GLN A 221 28.89 -7.56 40.68
C GLN A 221 30.09 -6.77 41.20
N GLN A 222 30.59 -5.80 40.43
CA GLN A 222 31.69 -4.93 40.90
C GLN A 222 31.27 -4.09 42.12
N GLN A 223 30.06 -3.53 42.13
CA GLN A 223 29.55 -2.80 43.28
C GLN A 223 29.43 -3.69 44.53
N GLN A 224 28.95 -4.94 44.37
CA GLN A 224 28.89 -5.89 45.47
C GLN A 224 30.28 -6.24 46.02
N GLN A 225 31.27 -6.42 45.15
CA GLN A 225 32.65 -6.67 45.57
C GLN A 225 33.25 -5.47 46.33
N GLN A 226 33.00 -4.25 45.87
CA GLN A 226 33.43 -3.04 46.59
C GLN A 226 32.79 -2.96 47.98
N GLN A 227 31.48 -3.20 48.09
CA GLN A 227 30.78 -3.22 49.38
C GLN A 227 31.30 -4.31 50.33
N GLN A 228 31.75 -5.45 49.81
CA GLN A 228 32.38 -6.50 50.61
C GLN A 228 33.79 -6.11 51.08
N GLN A 229 34.55 -5.39 50.26
CA GLN A 229 35.87 -4.87 50.64
C GLN A 229 35.77 -3.78 51.70
N GLU A 230 34.74 -2.92 51.65
CA GLU A 230 34.51 -1.89 52.67
C GLU A 230 34.09 -2.44 54.03
N GLN A 231 33.62 -3.70 54.09
CA GLN A 231 33.22 -4.37 55.33
C GLN A 231 34.36 -5.14 56.01
N GLN A 232 35.55 -5.21 55.40
CA GLN A 232 36.75 -5.87 55.94
C GLN A 232 37.71 -4.87 56.57
#